data_AF-A0A1R1M1U1-F1
#
_entry.id   AF-A0A1R1M1U1-F1
#
_cell.length_a   1.000
_cell.length_b   1.000
_cell.length_c   1.000
_cell.angle_alpha   90.00
_cell.angle_beta   90.00
_cell.angle_gamma   90.00
#
_symmetry.space_group_name_H-M   'P 1'
#
loop_
_entity.id
_entity.type
_entity.pdbx_description
1 polymer ?
#
loop_
_entity_poly.entity_id
_entity_poly.type
_entity_poly.pdbx_seq_one_letter_code
_entity_poly.pdbx_strand_id
1 'polypeptide(L)'
;MLTYEDCLEMCDLTLDEIDAVAEHEHLQRIQAIATAEYLVKAEGGERKLRRMIIEDIRHAQKISDHHREQDLKRVLTLFIKTHPRHALSNRG
;
A
#
# COMPACT_ATOMS: atom_id res chain seq x y z
N MET A 1 -27.10 2.73 -2.88
CA MET A 1 -26.27 1.52 -3.03
C MET A 1 -24.84 1.98 -2.93
N LEU A 2 -23.99 1.34 -2.12
CA LEU A 2 -22.61 1.76 -1.94
C LEU A 2 -21.78 1.40 -3.18
N THR A 3 -20.99 2.33 -3.68
CA THR A 3 -20.14 2.18 -4.87
C THR A 3 -18.68 1.94 -4.50
N TYR A 4 -17.85 1.61 -5.50
CA TYR A 4 -16.40 1.51 -5.33
C TYR A 4 -15.78 2.84 -4.90
N GLU A 5 -16.24 3.94 -5.49
CA GLU A 5 -15.77 5.29 -5.18
C GLU A 5 -16.10 5.68 -3.74
N ASP A 6 -17.31 5.36 -3.26
CA ASP A 6 -17.67 5.57 -1.85
C ASP A 6 -16.72 4.83 -0.89
N CYS A 7 -16.38 3.57 -1.21
CA CYS A 7 -15.45 2.78 -0.40
C CYS A 7 -14.02 3.32 -0.42
N LEU A 8 -13.58 3.88 -1.55
CA LEU A 8 -12.25 4.47 -1.67
C LEU A 8 -12.16 5.80 -0.90
N GLU A 9 -13.19 6.65 -1.00
CA GLU A 9 -13.24 7.93 -0.28
C GLU A 9 -13.32 7.76 1.25
N MET A 10 -13.88 6.66 1.72
CA MET A 10 -13.93 6.32 3.15
C MET A 10 -12.61 5.76 3.69
N CYS A 11 -11.68 5.38 2.81
CA CYS A 11 -10.41 4.81 3.19
C CYS A 11 -9.36 5.92 3.33
N ASP A 12 -8.52 5.85 4.37
CA ASP A 12 -7.42 6.81 4.58
C ASP A 12 -6.23 6.57 3.61
N LEU A 13 -6.48 5.90 2.47
CA LEU A 13 -5.50 5.46 1.49
C LEU A 13 -5.88 5.94 0.09
N THR A 14 -4.85 6.24 -0.68
CA THR A 14 -4.95 6.62 -2.09
C THR A 14 -5.12 5.40 -2.99
N LEU A 15 -5.65 5.61 -4.21
CA LEU A 15 -5.83 4.55 -5.19
C LEU A 15 -4.53 3.78 -5.49
N ASP A 16 -3.41 4.48 -5.57
CA ASP A 16 -2.12 3.85 -5.85
C ASP A 16 -1.64 2.96 -4.68
N GLU A 17 -1.97 3.32 -3.43
CA GLU A 17 -1.70 2.49 -2.26
C GLU A 17 -2.61 1.26 -2.24
N ILE A 18 -3.88 1.39 -2.62
CA ILE A 18 -4.81 0.27 -2.79
C ILE A 18 -4.34 -0.68 -3.90
N ASP A 19 -3.90 -0.14 -5.03
CA ASP A 19 -3.42 -0.95 -6.16
C ASP A 19 -2.13 -1.70 -5.80
N ALA A 20 -1.25 -1.12 -4.97
CA ALA A 20 -0.09 -1.83 -4.44
C ALA A 20 -0.50 -3.04 -3.57
N VAL A 21 -1.51 -2.89 -2.70
CA VAL A 21 -2.04 -4.03 -1.90
C VAL A 21 -2.69 -5.08 -2.80
N ALA A 22 -3.47 -4.65 -3.79
CA ALA A 22 -4.15 -5.53 -4.72
C ALA A 22 -3.15 -6.40 -5.50
N GLU A 23 -2.06 -5.81 -5.98
CA GLU A 23 -1.00 -6.53 -6.69
C GLU A 23 -0.27 -7.51 -5.77
N HIS A 24 0.17 -7.05 -4.60
CA HIS A 24 0.95 -7.85 -3.66
C HIS A 24 0.21 -9.08 -3.14
N GLU A 25 -1.07 -8.90 -2.77
CA GLU A 25 -1.91 -9.97 -2.20
C GLU A 25 -2.74 -10.70 -3.27
N HIS A 26 -2.58 -10.34 -4.55
CA HIS A 26 -3.33 -10.87 -5.69
C HIS A 26 -4.86 -10.79 -5.51
N LEU A 27 -5.33 -9.62 -5.06
CA LEU A 27 -6.72 -9.35 -4.74
C LEU A 27 -7.40 -8.51 -5.82
N GLN A 28 -8.73 -8.62 -5.92
CA GLN A 28 -9.51 -7.61 -6.63
C GLN A 28 -9.51 -6.31 -5.84
N ARG A 29 -9.64 -5.17 -6.53
CA ARG A 29 -9.53 -3.84 -5.92
C ARG A 29 -10.49 -3.61 -4.75
N ILE A 30 -11.72 -4.13 -4.82
CA ILE A 30 -12.69 -4.02 -3.72
C ILE A 30 -12.25 -4.79 -2.46
N GLN A 31 -11.58 -5.93 -2.65
CA GLN A 31 -11.00 -6.71 -1.54
C GLN A 31 -9.76 -6.02 -0.99
N ALA A 32 -8.94 -5.42 -1.86
CA ALA A 32 -7.77 -4.65 -1.46
C ALA A 32 -8.15 -3.43 -0.59
N ILE A 33 -9.23 -2.71 -0.91
CA ILE A 33 -9.75 -1.63 -0.05
C ILE A 33 -10.03 -2.16 1.37
N ALA A 34 -10.80 -3.24 1.48
CA ALA A 34 -11.13 -3.80 2.79
C ALA A 34 -9.89 -4.24 3.58
N THR A 35 -8.92 -4.88 2.91
CA THR A 35 -7.65 -5.28 3.51
C THR A 35 -6.84 -4.06 3.97
N ALA A 36 -6.71 -3.04 3.13
CA ALA A 36 -5.86 -1.91 3.41
C ALA A 36 -6.47 -1.02 4.52
N GLU A 37 -7.78 -0.80 4.49
CA GLU A 37 -8.55 -0.14 5.55
C GLU A 37 -8.40 -0.83 6.91
N TYR A 38 -8.47 -2.17 6.92
CA TYR A 38 -8.22 -2.96 8.12
C TYR A 38 -6.78 -2.76 8.62
N LEU A 39 -5.78 -2.79 7.73
CA LEU A 39 -4.37 -2.66 8.10
C LEU A 39 -4.02 -1.27 8.63
N VAL A 40 -4.56 -0.19 8.07
CA VAL A 40 -4.29 1.17 8.59
C VAL A 40 -4.82 1.34 10.02
N LYS A 41 -5.93 0.67 10.36
CA LYS A 41 -6.52 0.71 11.70
C LYS A 41 -5.90 -0.29 12.69
N ALA A 42 -5.25 -1.34 12.19
CA ALA A 42 -4.64 -2.38 13.00
C ALA A 42 -3.28 -1.95 13.57
N GLU A 43 -2.97 -2.38 14.79
CA GLU A 43 -1.67 -2.13 15.39
C GLU A 43 -0.55 -2.74 14.52
N GLY A 44 0.32 -1.88 13.99
CA GLY A 44 1.42 -2.30 13.12
C GLY A 44 1.04 -2.62 11.68
N GLY A 45 -0.21 -2.46 11.26
CA GLY A 45 -0.62 -2.73 9.88
C GLY A 45 -0.04 -1.74 8.86
N GLU A 46 0.19 -0.48 9.24
CA GLU A 46 0.98 0.47 8.40
C GLU A 46 2.40 -0.05 8.10
N ARG A 47 3.05 -0.73 9.06
CA ARG A 47 4.35 -1.36 8.84
C ARG A 47 4.24 -2.52 7.86
N LYS A 48 3.16 -3.28 7.93
CA LYS A 48 2.88 -4.38 6.99
C LYS A 48 2.68 -3.82 5.58
N LEU A 49 1.85 -2.78 5.42
CA LEU A 49 1.64 -2.10 4.12
C LEU A 49 2.95 -1.58 3.54
N ARG A 50 3.75 -0.86 4.34
CA ARG A 50 5.06 -0.39 3.91
C ARG A 50 5.97 -1.54 3.46
N ARG A 51 5.95 -2.66 4.19
CA ARG A 51 6.75 -3.83 3.87
C ARG A 51 6.34 -4.45 2.53
N MET A 52 5.04 -4.56 2.25
CA MET A 52 4.52 -5.02 0.95
C MET A 52 5.10 -4.19 -0.20
N ILE A 53 4.97 -2.86 -0.11
CA ILE A 53 5.49 -1.94 -1.14
C ILE A 53 7.01 -2.09 -1.32
N ILE A 54 7.77 -2.25 -0.24
CA ILE A 54 9.23 -2.48 -0.31
C ILE A 54 9.58 -3.83 -0.95
N GLU A 55 8.82 -4.88 -0.65
CA GLU A 55 9.01 -6.21 -1.23
C GLU A 55 8.72 -6.18 -2.74
N ASP A 56 7.70 -5.45 -3.18
CA ASP A 56 7.37 -5.27 -4.59
C ASP A 56 8.42 -4.45 -5.33
N ILE A 57 8.97 -3.39 -4.71
CA ILE A 57 10.11 -2.65 -5.28
C ILE A 57 11.28 -3.58 -5.52
N ARG A 58 11.60 -4.45 -4.55
CA ARG A 58 12.68 -5.44 -4.69
C ARG A 58 12.36 -6.46 -5.77
N HIS A 59 11.11 -6.85 -5.93
CA HIS A 59 10.69 -7.75 -6.98
C HIS A 59 10.87 -7.10 -8.37
N ALA A 60 10.36 -5.89 -8.57
CA ALA A 60 10.53 -5.11 -9.79
C ALA A 60 12.02 -4.93 -10.15
N GLN A 61 12.87 -4.62 -9.16
CA GLN A 61 14.32 -4.53 -9.35
C GLN A 61 14.95 -5.85 -9.83
N LYS A 62 14.54 -6.99 -9.27
CA LYS A 62 15.07 -8.31 -9.64
C LYS A 62 14.75 -8.68 -11.09
N ILE A 63 13.58 -8.29 -11.58
CA ILE A 63 13.14 -8.56 -12.96
C ILE A 63 13.48 -7.43 -13.93
N SER A 64 14.18 -6.39 -13.47
CA SER A 64 14.52 -5.19 -14.25
C SER A 64 13.31 -4.41 -14.79
N ASP A 65 12.17 -4.45 -14.08
CA ASP A 65 11.01 -3.63 -14.38
C ASP A 65 11.17 -2.22 -13.77
N HIS A 66 11.88 -1.37 -14.50
CA HIS A 66 12.18 -0.01 -14.07
C HIS A 66 10.94 0.89 -13.97
N HIS A 67 9.89 0.62 -14.76
CA HIS A 67 8.67 1.39 -14.72
C HIS A 67 7.93 1.12 -13.41
N ARG A 68 7.68 -0.16 -13.11
CA ARG A 68 7.00 -0.56 -11.87
C ARG A 68 7.79 -0.14 -10.63
N GLU A 69 9.12 -0.25 -10.69
CA GLU A 69 9.99 0.23 -9.61
C GLU A 69 9.78 1.73 -9.31
N GLN A 70 9.71 2.58 -10.34
CA GLN A 70 9.50 4.01 -10.17
C GLN A 70 8.12 4.33 -9.61
N ASP A 71 7.08 3.66 -10.10
CA ASP A 71 5.73 3.81 -9.58
C ASP A 71 5.65 3.46 -8.10
N LEU A 72 6.15 2.29 -7.72
CA LEU A 72 6.14 1.84 -6.32
C LEU A 72 6.96 2.75 -5.41
N LYS A 73 8.07 3.33 -5.88
CA LYS A 73 8.83 4.33 -5.10
C LYS A 73 8.02 5.60 -4.86
N ARG A 74 7.23 6.05 -5.84
CA ARG A 74 6.31 7.19 -5.69
C ARG A 74 5.22 6.87 -4.67
N VAL A 75 4.61 5.68 -4.75
CA VAL A 75 3.64 5.19 -3.77
C VAL A 75 4.24 5.16 -2.37
N LEU A 76 5.43 4.57 -2.20
CA LEU A 76 6.12 4.51 -0.91
C LEU A 76 6.40 5.90 -0.33
N THR A 77 6.81 6.85 -1.18
CA THR A 77 7.09 8.23 -0.76
C THR A 77 5.82 8.92 -0.27
N LEU A 78 4.71 8.74 -0.99
CA LEU A 78 3.41 9.27 -0.59
C LEU A 78 2.94 8.64 0.72
N PHE A 79 3.01 7.32 0.83
CA PHE A 79 2.63 6.55 2.02
C PHE A 79 3.37 7.02 3.27
N ILE A 80 4.69 7.22 3.20
CA ILE A 80 5.48 7.72 4.33
C ILE A 80 5.06 9.15 4.74
N LYS A 81 4.65 9.98 3.78
CA LYS A 81 4.22 11.36 4.02
C LYS A 81 2.83 11.41 4.66
N THR A 82 1.92 10.54 4.21
CA THR A 82 0.51 10.49 4.67
C THR A 82 0.37 9.70 5.98
N HIS A 83 1.25 8.72 6.24
CA HIS A 83 1.24 7.84 7.40
C HIS A 83 2.53 7.93 8.24
N PRO A 84 2.81 9.08 8.89
CA PRO A 84 4.09 9.33 9.56
C PRO A 84 4.27 8.56 10.89
N ARG A 85 3.19 8.06 11.51
CA ARG A 85 3.23 7.43 12.85
C ARG A 85 4.11 6.18 12.91
N HIS A 86 4.36 5.52 11.79
CA HIS A 86 5.19 4.32 11.76
C HIS A 86 6.28 4.30 10.66
N ALA A 87 6.63 5.46 10.09
CA ALA A 87 7.82 5.61 9.24
C ALA A 87 9.13 5.24 9.96
N LEU A 88 9.14 5.31 11.30
CA LEU A 88 10.29 5.07 12.17
C LEU A 88 10.00 3.97 13.21
N SER A 89 10.05 2.70 12.80
CA SER A 89 10.35 1.61 13.74
C SER A 89 11.21 0.56 13.05
N ASN A 90 12.50 0.86 12.99
CA ASN A 90 13.56 -0.12 12.73
C ASN A 90 14.23 -0.41 14.08
N ARG A 91 13.57 -1.19 14.95
CA ARG A 91 14.20 -1.83 16.12
C ARG A 91 13.46 -3.13 16.43
N GLY A 92 14.20 -4.24 16.38
CA GLY A 92 13.75 -5.58 16.72
C GLY A 92 14.26 -6.57 15.70
#